data_AF-A0A523XYW9-F1
#
_entry.id   AF-A0A523XYW9-F1
#
_cell.length_a   1.000
_cell.length_b   1.000
_cell.length_c   1.000
_cell.angle_alpha   90.00
_cell.angle_beta   90.00
_cell.angle_gamma   90.00
#
_symmetry.space_group_name_H-M   'P 1'
#
loop_
_entity.id
_entity.type
_entity.pdbx_description
1 polymer ?
#
loop_
_entity_poly.entity_id
_entity_poly.type
_entity_poly.pdbx_seq_one_letter_code
_entity_poly.pdbx_strand_id
1 'polypeptide(L)' 'MNIEKIKKVDPQIRKLIGKEEKRQQETLDLIASENYPSKAVREALSSI' A
#
# COMPACT_ATOMS: atom_id res chain seq x y z
N MET A 1 -6.06 0.70 -6.30
CA MET A 1 -6.70 -0.12 -5.24
C MET A 1 -7.69 0.75 -4.50
N ASN A 2 -8.96 0.36 -4.39
CA ASN A 2 -9.96 1.19 -3.72
C ASN A 2 -9.95 0.95 -2.20
N ILE A 3 -9.08 1.69 -1.51
CA ILE A 3 -8.87 1.58 -0.06
C ILE A 3 -10.14 1.89 0.75
N GLU A 4 -11.02 2.76 0.25
CA GLU A 4 -12.29 3.09 0.92
C GLU A 4 -13.32 1.95 0.85
N LYS A 5 -13.31 1.16 -0.23
CA LYS A 5 -14.10 -0.09 -0.29
C LYS A 5 -13.61 -1.09 0.74
N ILE A 6 -12.29 -1.28 0.85
CA ILE A 6 -11.69 -2.20 1.82
C ILE A 6 -12.03 -1.77 3.25
N LYS A 7 -12.03 -0.47 3.56
CA LYS A 7 -12.43 0.02 4.89
C LYS A 7 -13.83 -0.43 5.31
N LYS A 8 -14.76 -0.57 4.37
CA LYS A 8 -16.15 -1.02 4.64
C LYS A 8 -16.26 -2.53 4.79
N VAL A 9 -15.49 -3.29 4.01
CA VAL A 9 -15.55 -4.76 3.96
C VAL A 9 -14.65 -5.39 5.03
N ASP A 10 -13.43 -4.87 5.18
CA ASP A 10 -12.42 -5.30 6.14
C ASP A 10 -11.64 -4.10 6.72
N PRO A 11 -12.16 -3.47 7.79
CA PRO A 11 -11.51 -2.34 8.44
C PRO A 11 -10.17 -2.70 9.10
N GLN A 12 -9.93 -3.98 9.44
CA GLN A 12 -8.69 -4.42 10.07
C GLN A 12 -7.55 -4.41 9.04
N ILE A 13 -7.78 -4.98 7.86
CA ILE A 13 -6.81 -4.93 6.75
C ILE A 13 -6.55 -3.48 6.32
N ARG A 14 -7.60 -2.64 6.23
CA ARG A 14 -7.44 -1.21 5.96
C ARG A 14 -6.47 -0.53 6.93
N LYS A 15 -6.56 -0.87 8.22
CA LYS A 15 -5.69 -0.32 9.27
C LYS A 15 -4.26 -0.81 9.11
N LEU A 16 -4.06 -2.08 8.80
CA LEU A 16 -2.72 -2.66 8.59
C LEU A 16 -2.02 -2.08 7.37
N ILE A 17 -2.73 -1.93 6.24
CA ILE A 17 -2.18 -1.28 5.03
C ILE A 17 -1.70 0.14 5.35
N GLY A 18 -2.50 0.93 6.07
CA GLY A 18 -2.11 2.29 6.44
C GLY A 18 -0.91 2.36 7.39
N LYS A 19 -0.75 1.37 8.28
CA LYS A 19 0.45 1.26 9.13
C LYS A 19 1.68 0.92 8.31
N GLU A 20 1.56 0.02 7.33
CA GLU A 20 2.67 -0.36 6.46
C GLU A 20 3.09 0.77 5.51
N GLU A 21 2.12 1.50 4.92
CA GLU A 21 2.42 2.71 4.14
C GLU A 21 3.21 3.73 4.97
N LYS A 22 2.79 3.98 6.22
CA LYS A 22 3.49 4.87 7.13
C LYS A 22 4.90 4.36 7.45
N ARG A 23 5.05 3.06 7.74
CA ARG A 23 6.37 2.44 8.00
C ARG A 23 7.32 2.66 6.82
N GLN A 24 6.87 2.41 5.60
CA GLN A 24 7.67 2.63 4.39
C GLN A 24 8.05 4.10 4.17
N GLN A 25 7.13 5.03 4.47
CA GLN A 25 7.41 6.48 4.31
C GLN A 25 8.38 7.03 5.35
N GLU A 26 8.36 6.49 6.57
CA GLU A 26 9.17 7.00 7.70
C GLU A 26 10.46 6.21 7.91
N THR A 27 10.66 5.09 7.21
CA THR A 27 11.88 4.26 7.30
C THR A 27 12.79 4.53 6.13
N LEU A 28 14.08 4.74 6.40
CA LEU A 28 15.10 4.68 5.36
C LEU A 28 15.31 3.21 4.97
N ASP A 29 14.79 2.82 3.81
CA ASP A 29 14.96 1.48 3.28
C ASP A 29 16.33 1.32 2.58
N LEU A 30 17.11 0.36 3.04
CA LEU A 30 18.46 0.03 2.56
C LEU A 30 18.53 -1.39 1.97
N ILE A 31 17.39 -2.04 1.77
CA ILE A 31 17.34 -3.37 1.16
C ILE A 31 17.52 -3.19 -0.35
N ALA A 32 18.65 -3.66 -0.88
CA ALA A 32 19.04 -3.44 -2.27
C ALA A 32 18.05 -3.96 -3.32
N SER A 33 17.21 -4.93 -2.97
CA SER A 33 16.20 -5.52 -3.86
C SER A 33 14.83 -4.86 -3.76
N GLU A 34 14.57 -4.01 -2.76
CA GLU A 34 13.30 -3.33 -2.60
C GLU A 34 13.24 -2.01 -3.39
N ASN A 35 12.03 -1.63 -3.80
CA ASN A 35 11.80 -0.39 -4.54
C ASN A 35 10.32 0.05 -4.43
N TYR A 36 10.06 1.32 -4.76
CA TYR A 36 8.73 1.92 -4.70
C TYR A 36 8.10 2.02 -6.08
N PRO A 37 7.12 1.16 -6.43
CA PRO A 37 6.48 1.21 -7.74
C PRO A 37 5.65 2.49 -7.93
N SER A 38 5.60 2.97 -9.16
CA SER A 38 4.83 4.17 -9.51
C SER A 38 3.34 4.00 -9.21
N LYS A 39 2.63 5.12 -9.06
CA LYS A 39 1.18 5.10 -8.85
C LYS A 39 0.45 4.38 -10.00
N ALA A 40 0.85 4.62 -11.25
CA ALA A 40 0.25 4.01 -12.42
C ALA A 40 0.35 2.47 -12.41
N VAL A 41 1.50 1.92 -12.02
CA VAL A 41 1.70 0.47 -11.89
C VAL A 41 0.78 -0.12 -10.82
N ARG A 42 0.67 0.55 -9.66
CA ARG A 42 -0.21 0.11 -8.56
C ARG A 42 -1.69 0.20 -8.91
N GLU A 43 -2.10 1.18 -9.72
CA GLU A 43 -3.48 1.29 -10.20
C GLU A 43 -3.81 0.16 -11.18
N ALA A 44 -2.93 -0.11 -12.15
CA ALA A 44 -3.08 -1.18 -13.12
C ALA A 44 -3.22 -2.57 -12.45
N LEU A 45 -2.45 -2.85 -11.39
CA LEU A 45 -2.55 -4.09 -10.60
C LEU A 45 -3.96 -4.32 -10.02
N SER A 46 -4.73 -3.26 -9.81
CA SER A 46 -6.02 -3.30 -9.13
C SER A 46 -7.20 -2.90 -10.03
N SER A 47 -7.07 -3.17 -11.33
CA SER A 47 -8.01 -2.72 -12.37
C SER A 47 -9.20 -3.65 -12.62
N ILE A 48 -9.16 -4.89 -12.13
CA ILE A 48 -10.22 -5.91 -12.20
C ILE A 48 -10.76 -6.22 -10.79
#